data_AF-A0A1M5DSR5-F1
#
_entry.id   AF-A0A1M5DSR5-F1
#
_cell.length_a   1.000
_cell.length_b   1.000
_cell.length_c   1.000
_cell.angle_alpha   90.00
_cell.angle_beta   90.00
_cell.angle_gamma   90.00
#
_symmetry.space_group_name_H-M   'P 1'
#
loop_
_entity.id
_entity.type
_entity.pdbx_description
1 polymer ?
#
loop_
_entity_poly.entity_id
_entity_poly.type
_entity_poly.pdbx_seq_one_letter_code
_entity_poly.pdbx_strand_id
1 'polypeptide(L)'
;MAARDLQDLVRRRLWELGETVYETSRRARGAVGPEVLERLAHSRGWALISPWMATQLARALDVPENRVRRAAGLPEVADPRTDVPTGPHLRLLHGGASRAGTGEASEA
;
A
#
# COMPACT_ATOMS: atom_id res chain seq x y z
N MET A 1 17.31 1.23 6.88
CA MET A 1 16.10 0.37 6.91
C MET A 1 15.18 0.70 5.74
N ALA A 2 14.95 1.98 5.43
CA ALA A 2 14.20 2.50 4.28
C ALA A 2 14.20 1.64 2.99
N ALA A 3 15.36 1.31 2.41
CA ALA A 3 15.38 0.54 1.15
C ALA A 3 14.64 -0.81 1.21
N ARG A 4 14.64 -1.52 2.34
CA ARG A 4 13.83 -2.74 2.51
C ARG A 4 12.34 -2.39 2.61
N ASP A 5 12.03 -1.34 3.35
CA ASP A 5 10.65 -0.87 3.57
C ASP A 5 9.97 -0.49 2.23
N LEU A 6 10.72 0.08 1.28
CA LEU A 6 10.18 0.39 -0.05
C LEU A 6 9.94 -0.86 -0.91
N GLN A 7 10.88 -1.82 -0.91
CA GLN A 7 10.69 -3.07 -1.65
C GLN A 7 9.51 -3.88 -1.11
N ASP A 8 9.38 -3.94 0.21
CA ASP A 8 8.25 -4.59 0.88
C ASP A 8 6.93 -3.88 0.54
N LEU A 9 6.91 -2.55 0.50
CA LEU A 9 5.74 -1.78 0.07
C LEU A 9 5.34 -2.11 -1.37
N VAL A 10 6.30 -2.14 -2.30
CA VAL A 10 6.05 -2.45 -3.72
C VAL A 10 5.51 -3.88 -3.86
N ARG A 11 6.20 -4.89 -3.27
CA ARG A 11 5.74 -6.28 -3.31
C ARG A 11 4.34 -6.44 -2.75
N ARG A 12 4.08 -5.83 -1.60
CA ARG A 12 2.79 -5.89 -0.94
C ARG A 12 1.69 -5.27 -1.78
N ARG A 13 1.91 -4.09 -2.39
CA ARG A 13 0.87 -3.46 -3.23
C ARG A 13 0.64 -4.17 -4.54
N LEU A 14 1.68 -4.71 -5.18
CA LEU A 14 1.49 -5.57 -6.37
C LEU A 14 0.61 -6.78 -6.03
N TRP A 15 0.85 -7.41 -4.87
CA TRP A 15 0.01 -8.52 -4.40
C TRP A 15 -1.42 -8.09 -4.03
N GLU A 16 -1.60 -6.98 -3.30
CA GLU A 16 -2.92 -6.49 -2.88
C GLU A 16 -3.78 -6.01 -4.06
N LEU A 17 -3.17 -5.43 -5.08
CA LEU A 17 -3.87 -4.99 -6.29
C LEU A 17 -4.16 -6.15 -7.25
N GLY A 18 -3.45 -7.27 -7.14
CA GLY A 18 -3.56 -8.39 -8.07
C GLY A 18 -3.12 -8.03 -9.49
N GLU A 19 -2.26 -7.02 -9.63
CA GLU A 19 -1.88 -6.44 -10.90
C GLU A 19 -0.44 -6.78 -11.29
N THR A 20 -0.22 -6.82 -12.60
CA THR A 20 1.11 -6.92 -13.17
C THR A 20 1.87 -5.59 -13.06
N VAL A 21 3.20 -5.65 -13.17
CA VAL A 21 4.06 -4.47 -13.25
C VAL A 21 3.70 -3.54 -14.41
N TYR A 22 3.20 -4.09 -15.52
CA TYR A 22 2.75 -3.32 -16.69
C TYR A 22 1.47 -2.53 -16.39
N GLU A 23 0.49 -3.14 -15.74
CA GLU A 23 -0.74 -2.47 -15.32
C GLU A 23 -0.45 -1.33 -14.33
N THR A 24 0.42 -1.63 -13.36
CA THR A 24 0.90 -0.67 -12.36
C THR A 24 1.65 0.50 -13.02
N SER A 25 2.49 0.22 -14.01
CA SER A 25 3.20 1.23 -14.82
C SER A 25 2.23 2.13 -15.59
N ARG A 26 1.18 1.55 -16.20
CA ARG A 26 0.13 2.32 -16.91
C ARG A 26 -0.62 3.27 -15.99
N ARG A 27 -0.83 2.92 -14.72
CA ARG A 27 -1.45 3.82 -13.73
C ARG A 27 -0.62 5.08 -13.49
N ALA A 28 0.70 4.96 -13.52
CA ALA A 28 1.61 6.10 -13.51
C ALA A 28 1.79 6.77 -14.88
N ARG A 29 0.94 6.48 -15.87
CA ARG A 29 1.04 6.97 -17.25
C ARG A 29 2.41 6.70 -17.90
N GLY A 30 3.05 5.59 -17.51
CA GLY A 30 4.39 5.24 -18.00
C GLY A 30 5.54 6.03 -17.35
N ALA A 31 5.28 6.86 -16.34
CA ALA A 31 6.33 7.61 -15.64
C ALA A 31 7.25 6.72 -14.79
N VAL A 32 6.78 5.53 -14.42
CA VAL A 32 7.59 4.46 -13.82
C VAL A 32 7.57 3.28 -14.78
N GLY A 33 8.73 2.90 -15.31
CA GLY A 33 8.85 1.74 -16.19
C GLY A 33 8.55 0.42 -15.47
N PRO A 34 7.98 -0.59 -16.15
CA PRO A 34 7.71 -1.89 -15.56
C PRO A 34 9.00 -2.56 -15.04
N GLU A 35 10.14 -2.35 -15.70
CA GLU A 35 11.45 -2.89 -15.29
C GLU A 35 11.91 -2.28 -13.96
N VAL A 36 11.55 -1.02 -13.70
CA VAL A 36 11.84 -0.34 -12.42
C VAL A 36 11.01 -0.98 -11.31
N LEU A 37 9.73 -1.29 -11.57
CA LEU A 37 8.85 -1.96 -10.61
C LEU A 37 9.32 -3.40 -10.34
N GLU A 38 9.71 -4.14 -11.38
CA GLU A 38 10.29 -5.47 -11.22
C GLU A 38 11.57 -5.44 -10.40
N ARG A 39 12.46 -4.48 -10.68
CA ARG A 39 13.70 -4.30 -9.93
C ARG A 39 13.42 -3.97 -8.48
N LEU A 40 12.48 -3.07 -8.19
CA LEU A 40 12.08 -2.74 -6.82
C LEU A 40 11.39 -3.91 -6.10
N ALA A 41 10.67 -4.77 -6.81
CA ALA A 41 10.04 -5.94 -6.23
C ALA A 41 11.04 -7.06 -5.88
N HIS A 42 12.06 -7.27 -6.72
CA HIS A 42 12.91 -8.47 -6.65
C HIS A 42 14.36 -8.21 -6.24
N SER A 43 14.92 -7.02 -6.50
CA SER A 43 16.32 -6.76 -6.19
C SER A 43 16.51 -6.38 -4.73
N ARG A 44 17.30 -7.17 -4.00
CA ARG A 44 17.83 -6.79 -2.69
C ARG A 44 18.93 -5.74 -2.86
N GLY A 45 18.53 -4.47 -3.00
CA GLY A 45 19.49 -3.36 -3.12
C GLY A 45 18.88 -2.02 -2.75
N TRP A 46 19.75 -1.06 -2.42
CA TRP A 46 19.34 0.32 -2.24
C TRP A 46 18.93 0.91 -3.60
N ALA A 47 17.74 1.51 -3.66
CA ALA A 47 17.32 2.33 -4.77
C ALA A 47 17.24 3.77 -4.26
N LEU A 48 18.06 4.65 -4.83
CA LEU A 48 17.91 6.10 -4.62
C LEU A 48 16.66 6.55 -5.36
N ILE A 49 15.64 6.92 -4.60
CA ILE A 49 14.39 7.44 -5.13
C ILE A 49 14.42 8.96 -5.01
N SER A 50 14.25 9.66 -6.14
CA SER A 50 14.09 11.11 -6.14
C SER A 50 12.69 11.50 -5.64
N PRO A 51 12.49 12.74 -5.15
CA PRO A 51 11.17 13.23 -4.76
C PRO A 51 10.13 13.08 -5.87
N TRP A 52 10.48 13.42 -7.12
CA TRP A 52 9.60 13.24 -8.27
C TRP A 52 9.22 11.77 -8.49
N MET A 53 10.18 10.85 -8.37
CA MET A 53 9.93 9.41 -8.50
C MET A 53 9.00 8.91 -7.38
N ALA A 54 9.11 9.44 -6.16
CA ALA A 54 8.21 9.08 -5.07
C ALA A 54 6.74 9.43 -5.39
N THR A 55 6.49 10.59 -5.99
CA THR A 55 5.15 10.98 -6.47
C THR A 55 4.62 10.02 -7.53
N GLN A 56 5.46 9.61 -8.50
CA GLN A 56 5.03 8.69 -9.56
C GLN A 56 4.78 7.28 -9.02
N LEU A 57 5.62 6.80 -8.10
CA LEU A 57 5.43 5.51 -7.42
C LEU A 57 4.16 5.48 -6.57
N ALA A 58 3.84 6.58 -5.88
CA ALA A 58 2.62 6.70 -5.11
C ALA A 58 1.37 6.54 -5.99
N ARG A 59 1.40 7.14 -7.19
CA ARG A 59 0.36 6.96 -8.20
C ARG A 59 0.32 5.53 -8.73
N ALA A 60 1.48 4.94 -9.04
CA ALA A 60 1.57 3.59 -9.59
C ALA A 60 0.97 2.54 -8.62
N LEU A 61 1.32 2.64 -7.33
CA LEU A 61 1.00 1.69 -6.28
C LEU A 61 -0.33 1.99 -5.55
N ASP A 62 -1.01 3.06 -5.95
CA ASP A 62 -2.24 3.55 -5.31
C ASP A 62 -2.08 3.68 -3.78
N VAL A 63 -1.10 4.49 -3.36
CA VAL A 63 -0.81 4.77 -1.94
C VAL A 63 -0.51 6.26 -1.74
N PRO A 64 -0.66 6.79 -0.51
CA PRO A 64 -0.25 8.17 -0.22
C PRO A 64 1.24 8.41 -0.48
N GLU A 65 1.58 9.59 -1.03
CA GLU A 65 2.98 9.94 -1.34
C GLU A 65 3.88 9.86 -0.10
N ASN A 66 3.42 10.36 1.05
CA ASN A 66 4.17 10.29 2.30
C ASN A 66 4.45 8.86 2.77
N ARG A 67 3.66 7.87 2.33
CA ARG A 67 3.97 6.45 2.60
C ARG A 67 5.20 5.99 1.81
N VAL A 68 5.30 6.39 0.55
CA VAL A 68 6.45 6.11 -0.30
C VAL A 68 7.67 6.91 0.17
N ARG A 69 7.51 8.20 0.51
CA ARG A 69 8.61 9.04 1.00
C ARG A 69 9.21 8.49 2.29
N ARG A 70 8.39 8.09 3.27
CA ARG A 70 8.86 7.41 4.50
C ARG A 70 9.63 6.13 4.19
N ALA A 71 9.07 5.27 3.33
CA ALA A 71 9.74 4.05 2.90
C ALA A 71 11.05 4.33 2.15
N ALA A 72 11.15 5.43 1.41
CA ALA A 72 12.36 5.86 0.71
C ALA A 72 13.35 6.65 1.58
N GLY A 73 13.02 6.96 2.84
CA GLY A 73 13.84 7.84 3.70
C GLY A 73 13.89 9.29 3.22
N LEU A 74 12.90 9.72 2.43
CA LEU A 74 12.75 11.10 2.00
C LEU A 74 12.02 11.92 3.08
N PRO A 75 12.24 13.24 3.16
CA PRO A 75 11.40 14.13 3.97
C PRO A 75 9.93 13.93 3.64
N GLU A 76 9.00 14.26 4.54
CA GLU A 76 7.56 14.21 4.25
C GLU A 76 7.08 15.54 3.64
N VAL A 77 6.05 15.50 2.79
CA VAL A 77 5.38 16.71 2.30
C VAL A 77 4.23 16.98 3.26
N ALA A 78 4.10 18.22 3.74
CA ALA A 78 2.92 18.61 4.50
C ALA A 78 1.67 18.39 3.63
N ASP A 79 0.78 17.50 4.08
CA ASP A 79 -0.50 17.31 3.40
C ASP A 79 -1.43 18.45 3.84
N PRO A 80 -1.87 19.34 2.92
CA PRO A 80 -2.79 20.42 3.25
C PRO A 80 -4.15 19.92 3.75
N ARG A 81 -4.44 18.62 3.60
CA ARG A 81 -5.64 17.96 4.12
C ARG A 81 -5.44 17.29 5.48
N THR A 82 -4.26 17.45 6.11
CA THR A 82 -4.00 16.93 7.47
C THR A 82 -5.03 17.44 8.47
N ASP A 83 -5.40 18.72 8.35
CA ASP A 83 -6.35 19.37 9.25
C ASP A 83 -7.82 19.17 8.83
N VAL A 84 -8.07 18.47 7.71
CA VAL A 84 -9.41 18.10 7.30
C VAL A 84 -9.83 16.90 8.14
N PRO A 85 -10.91 16.99 8.93
CA PRO A 85 -11.42 15.85 9.68
C PRO A 85 -11.83 14.76 8.70
N THR A 86 -11.00 13.73 8.56
CA THR A 86 -11.40 12.50 7.91
C THR A 86 -12.33 11.81 8.89
N GLY A 87 -13.63 11.83 8.60
CA GLY A 87 -14.63 11.13 9.39
C GLY A 87 -14.27 9.63 9.54
N PRO A 88 -14.91 8.90 10.46
CA PRO A 88 -14.54 7.52 10.74
C PRO A 88 -14.91 6.63 9.53
N HIS A 89 -13.96 6.42 8.62
CA HIS A 89 -14.25 5.76 7.33
C HIS A 89 -13.81 4.30 7.21
N LEU A 90 -13.36 3.66 8.29
CA LEU A 90 -13.19 2.19 8.30
C LEU A 90 -13.59 1.63 9.67
N ARG A 91 -14.67 0.85 9.70
CA ARG A 91 -15.06 0.05 10.86
C ARG A 91 -14.47 -1.34 10.69
N LEU A 92 -13.42 -1.66 11.44
CA LEU A 92 -12.82 -2.99 11.45
C LEU A 92 -13.80 -3.99 12.09
N LEU A 93 -14.39 -4.88 11.28
CA LEU A 93 -15.21 -5.99 11.78
C LEU A 93 -14.28 -7.19 12.07
N HIS A 94 -14.04 -7.46 13.34
CA HIS A 94 -13.44 -8.75 13.75
C HIS A 94 -14.52 -9.83 13.64
N GLY A 95 -14.43 -10.66 12.59
CA GLY A 95 -15.24 -11.86 12.45
C GLY A 95 -14.79 -12.92 13.45
N GLY A 96 -15.43 -12.97 14.61
CA GLY A 96 -15.24 -13.99 15.64
C GLY A 96 -16.49 -14.87 15.78
N ALA A 97 -16.54 -15.92 14.96
CA ALA A 97 -17.30 -17.17 15.08
C ALA A 97 -18.69 -17.12 15.75
N SER A 98 -19.73 -17.36 14.93
CA SER A 98 -20.94 -18.02 15.41
C SER A 98 -20.55 -19.38 16.01
N ARG A 99 -20.71 -19.53 17.33
CA ARG A 99 -21.02 -20.85 17.88
C ARG A 99 -22.50 -20.88 18.15
N ALA A 100 -23.16 -21.73 17.37
CA ALA A 100 -24.50 -22.20 17.58
C ALA A 100 -24.68 -22.61 19.05
N GLY A 101 -25.52 -21.87 19.77
CA GLY A 101 -26.20 -22.38 20.96
C GLY A 101 -27.49 -23.02 20.51
N THR A 102 -27.42 -24.27 20.05
CA THR A 102 -28.59 -25.15 20.00
C THR A 102 -28.96 -25.44 21.45
N GLY A 103 -29.80 -24.59 22.04
CA GLY A 103 -30.49 -24.84 23.30
C GLY A 103 -31.72 -25.68 22.97
N GLU A 104 -31.58 -26.97 23.21
CA GLU A 104 -32.56 -28.02 22.96
C GLU A 104 -33.92 -27.73 23.60
N ALA A 105 -34.95 -28.16 22.87
CA ALA A 105 -36.27 -28.41 23.42
C ALA A 105 -36.19 -29.65 24.33
N SER A 106 -36.66 -29.54 25.58
CA SER A 106 -37.12 -30.63 26.45
C SER A 106 -37.85 -29.94 27.64
N GLU A 107 -39.18 -29.94 27.68
CA GLU A 107 -40.05 -30.99 28.26
C GLU A 107 -40.46 -30.64 29.71
N ALA A 108 -41.71 -30.18 29.87
CA ALA A 108 -42.69 -30.50 30.93
C ALA A 108 -43.87 -29.53 30.89
#